data_AF-A0A0W0I5V1-F1
#
_entry.id   AF-A0A0W0I5V1-F1
#
_cell.length_a   1.000
_cell.length_b   1.000
_cell.length_c   1.000
_cell.angle_alpha   90.00
_cell.angle_beta   90.00
_cell.angle_gamma   90.00
#
_symmetry.space_group_name_H-M   'P 1'
#
loop_
_entity.id
_entity.type
_entity.pdbx_description
1 polymer ?
#
loop_
_entity_poly.entity_id
_entity_poly.type
_entity_poly.pdbx_seq_one_letter_code
_entity_poly.pdbx_strand_id
1 'polypeptide(L)'
;MPNVWSKLLEIIGAWISLAIGLFLMPLFFLPAFLFGWIVWDWASPATIYSLLYDKTFIIIIGLALLLLLVWTEGFKASLAEAPFLANLKATGTAPGWLWRVFLYRNSKLAQAYRNIDDFERYLLQADPDLYRHHTQAMSFFPALLEEYVSGHTRRGHIRYTRNGPVNVRSHDVSSHFRSRH
;
A
#
# COMPACT_ATOMS: atom_id res chain seq x y z
N MET A 1 -20.53 1.32 -11.61
CA MET A 1 -19.55 2.02 -10.74
C MET A 1 -18.67 0.97 -10.10
N PRO A 2 -17.39 1.25 -9.77
CA PRO A 2 -16.58 0.31 -9.02
C PRO A 2 -17.32 0.09 -7.70
N ASN A 3 -17.52 -1.16 -7.31
CA ASN A 3 -18.33 -1.46 -6.14
C ASN A 3 -17.48 -1.19 -4.90
N VAL A 4 -17.33 0.07 -4.50
CA VAL A 4 -16.58 0.46 -3.28
C VAL A 4 -17.09 -0.35 -2.07
N TRP A 5 -18.39 -0.68 -2.09
CA TRP A 5 -19.04 -1.57 -1.13
C TRP A 5 -18.44 -2.98 -1.06
N SER A 6 -17.98 -3.57 -2.17
CA SER A 6 -17.32 -4.88 -2.13
C SER A 6 -15.91 -4.83 -1.52
N LYS A 7 -15.32 -3.63 -1.43
CA LYS A 7 -14.00 -3.38 -0.80
C LYS A 7 -14.11 -2.81 0.62
N LEU A 8 -15.34 -2.64 1.11
CA LEU A 8 -15.61 -2.01 2.40
C LEU A 8 -14.93 -2.76 3.55
N LEU A 9 -14.91 -4.09 3.49
CA LEU A 9 -14.34 -4.94 4.54
C LEU A 9 -12.80 -4.82 4.59
N GLU A 10 -12.15 -4.73 3.43
CA GLU A 10 -10.70 -4.45 3.32
C GLU A 10 -10.36 -3.05 3.84
N ILE A 11 -11.16 -2.04 3.48
CA ILE A 11 -11.00 -0.65 3.93
C ILE A 11 -11.18 -0.57 5.46
N ILE A 12 -12.21 -1.22 6.01
CA ILE A 12 -12.47 -1.25 7.46
C ILE A 12 -11.33 -1.97 8.18
N GLY A 13 -10.87 -3.12 7.69
CA GLY A 13 -9.76 -3.86 8.29
C GLY A 13 -8.47 -3.04 8.31
N ALA A 14 -8.14 -2.36 7.20
CA ALA A 14 -7.00 -1.47 7.11
C ALA A 14 -7.14 -0.26 8.03
N TRP A 15 -8.33 0.31 8.12
CA TRP A 15 -8.64 1.44 9.00
C TRP A 15 -8.47 1.07 10.47
N ILE A 16 -9.01 -0.07 10.90
CA ILE A 16 -8.86 -0.57 12.28
C ILE A 16 -7.37 -0.79 12.60
N SER A 17 -6.64 -1.43 11.70
CA SER A 17 -5.20 -1.72 11.89
C SER A 17 -4.37 -0.44 12.02
N LEU A 18 -4.64 0.56 11.16
CA LEU A 18 -3.97 1.86 11.23
C LEU A 18 -4.37 2.66 12.46
N ALA A 19 -5.65 2.65 12.83
CA ALA A 19 -6.14 3.33 14.03
C ALA A 19 -5.49 2.76 15.30
N ILE A 20 -5.40 1.43 15.41
CA ILE A 20 -4.69 0.75 16.51
C ILE A 20 -3.19 1.11 16.48
N GLY A 21 -2.56 1.07 15.31
CA GLY A 21 -1.15 1.42 15.16
C GLY A 21 -0.86 2.86 15.61
N LEU A 22 -1.67 3.82 15.18
CA LEU A 22 -1.60 5.22 15.61
C LEU A 22 -1.87 5.40 17.11
N PHE A 23 -2.82 4.65 17.66
CA PHE A 23 -3.13 4.68 19.09
C PHE A 23 -1.95 4.18 19.94
N LEU A 24 -1.23 3.17 19.46
CA LEU A 24 -0.05 2.60 20.13
C LEU A 24 1.24 3.36 19.83
N MET A 25 1.30 4.12 18.73
CA MET A 25 2.46 4.88 18.29
C MET A 25 3.12 5.69 19.44
N PRO A 26 2.39 6.44 20.28
CA PRO A 26 3.01 7.28 21.31
C PRO A 26 3.87 6.49 22.30
N LEU A 27 3.49 5.24 22.62
CA LEU A 27 4.26 4.35 23.50
C LEU A 27 5.67 4.07 22.94
N PHE A 28 5.81 3.96 21.63
CA PHE A 28 7.10 3.69 20.98
C PHE A 28 7.96 4.94 20.81
N PHE A 29 7.36 6.12 20.71
CA PHE A 29 8.06 7.39 20.55
C PHE A 29 8.29 8.16 21.85
N LEU A 30 7.82 7.63 22.99
CA LEU A 30 8.07 8.22 24.31
C LEU A 30 9.54 8.59 24.54
N PRO A 31 10.55 7.74 24.21
CA PRO A 31 11.96 8.12 24.40
C PRO A 31 12.39 9.34 23.57
N ALA A 32 11.89 9.43 22.33
CA ALA A 32 12.19 10.55 21.43
C ALA A 32 11.50 11.85 21.90
N PHE A 33 10.25 11.77 22.36
CA PHE A 33 9.54 12.93 22.92
C PHE A 33 10.16 13.40 24.24
N LEU A 34 10.60 12.48 25.10
CA LEU A 34 11.34 12.81 26.32
C LEU A 34 12.66 13.52 25.99
N PHE A 35 13.42 12.99 25.04
CA PHE A 35 14.66 13.61 24.60
C PHE A 35 14.42 15.01 24.01
N GLY A 36 13.44 15.15 23.12
CA GLY A 36 13.13 16.44 22.50
C GLY A 36 12.60 17.47 23.50
N TRP A 37 11.86 17.06 24.52
CA TRP A 37 11.46 17.94 25.61
C TRP A 37 12.66 18.42 26.42
N ILE A 38 13.56 17.52 26.81
CA ILE A 38 14.72 17.84 27.67
C ILE A 38 15.78 18.66 26.92
N VAL A 39 16.01 18.37 25.63
CA VAL A 39 17.15 18.89 24.86
C VAL A 39 16.76 20.06 23.95
N TRP A 40 15.55 20.03 23.39
CA TRP A 40 15.09 21.01 22.39
C TRP A 40 13.87 21.81 22.83
N ASP A 41 13.50 21.73 24.11
CA ASP A 41 12.40 22.51 24.72
C ASP A 41 11.06 22.32 23.99
N TRP A 42 10.83 21.11 23.46
CA TRP A 42 9.55 20.74 22.85
C TRP A 42 8.41 20.74 23.88
N ALA A 43 7.18 20.66 23.40
CA ALA A 43 6.03 20.47 24.27
C ALA A 43 6.23 19.23 25.17
N SER A 44 5.83 19.34 26.44
CA SER A 44 6.03 18.24 27.39
C SER A 44 5.36 16.96 26.89
N PRO A 45 5.91 15.77 27.21
CA PRO A 45 5.28 14.50 26.84
C PRO A 45 3.83 14.42 27.30
N ALA A 46 3.51 14.92 28.50
CA ALA A 46 2.13 14.97 28.99
C ALA A 46 1.20 15.80 28.08
N THR A 47 1.68 16.94 27.59
CA THR A 47 0.92 17.81 26.66
C THR A 47 0.70 17.11 25.32
N ILE A 48 1.75 16.49 24.77
CA ILE A 48 1.66 15.72 23.53
C ILE A 48 0.67 14.57 23.67
N TYR A 49 0.74 13.80 24.77
CA TYR A 49 -0.20 12.72 25.07
C TYR A 49 -1.64 13.24 25.21
N SER A 50 -1.85 14.35 25.92
CA SER A 50 -3.20 14.92 26.07
C SER A 50 -3.81 15.36 24.74
N LEU A 51 -3.00 15.84 23.80
CA LEU A 51 -3.44 16.20 22.46
C LEU A 51 -3.75 14.96 21.62
N LEU A 52 -2.85 13.97 21.62
CA LEU A 52 -2.99 12.74 20.84
C LEU A 52 -4.20 11.92 21.27
N TYR A 53 -4.52 11.94 22.58
CA TYR A 53 -5.68 11.24 23.13
C TYR A 53 -6.92 12.11 23.30
N ASP A 54 -6.90 13.37 22.83
CA ASP A 54 -8.09 14.19 22.81
C ASP A 54 -9.16 13.58 21.89
N LYS A 55 -10.40 13.51 22.39
CA LYS A 55 -11.50 12.85 21.67
C LYS A 55 -11.75 13.49 20.30
N THR A 56 -11.69 14.81 20.24
CA THR A 56 -11.93 15.56 19.00
C THR A 56 -10.81 15.29 18.01
N PHE A 57 -9.57 15.33 18.48
CA PHE A 57 -8.40 15.03 17.67
C PHE A 57 -8.40 13.60 17.11
N ILE A 58 -8.68 12.58 17.95
CA ILE A 58 -8.79 11.18 17.52
C ILE A 58 -9.89 11.03 16.46
N ILE A 59 -11.05 11.64 16.66
CA ILE A 59 -12.17 11.56 15.70
C ILE A 59 -11.77 12.17 14.35
N ILE A 60 -11.16 13.36 14.37
CA ILE A 60 -10.73 14.05 13.14
C ILE A 60 -9.69 13.21 12.39
N ILE A 61 -8.68 12.67 13.11
CA ILE A 61 -7.66 11.80 12.50
C ILE A 61 -8.30 10.52 11.96
N GLY A 62 -9.19 9.88 12.71
CA GLY A 62 -9.88 8.68 12.29
C GLY A 62 -10.70 8.89 11.02
N LEU A 63 -11.43 10.01 10.93
CA LEU A 63 -12.18 10.40 9.73
C LEU A 63 -11.25 10.69 8.55
N ALA A 64 -10.15 11.42 8.78
CA ALA A 64 -9.16 11.70 7.75
C ALA A 64 -8.52 10.41 7.19
N LEU A 65 -8.19 9.45 8.06
CA LEU A 65 -7.70 8.12 7.67
C LEU A 65 -8.73 7.34 6.87
N LEU A 66 -9.99 7.36 7.29
CA LEU A 66 -11.06 6.69 6.56
C LEU A 66 -11.21 7.27 5.15
N LEU A 67 -11.25 8.60 5.02
CA LEU A 67 -11.30 9.28 3.73
C LEU A 67 -10.08 8.96 2.87
N LEU A 68 -8.89 8.95 3.47
CA LEU A 68 -7.67 8.59 2.79
C LEU A 68 -7.73 7.16 2.26
N LEU A 69 -8.18 6.18 3.06
CA LEU A 69 -8.30 4.78 2.66
C LEU A 69 -9.36 4.57 1.59
N VAL A 70 -10.52 5.24 1.69
CA VAL A 70 -11.52 5.22 0.62
C VAL A 70 -10.94 5.78 -0.67
N TRP A 71 -10.14 6.85 -0.57
CA TRP A 71 -9.50 7.47 -1.73
C TRP A 71 -8.36 6.62 -2.32
N THR A 72 -7.54 5.98 -1.49
CA THR A 72 -6.38 5.20 -1.94
C THR A 72 -6.76 3.79 -2.34
N GLU A 73 -7.53 3.07 -1.51
CA GLU A 73 -7.90 1.67 -1.70
C GLU A 73 -9.23 1.51 -2.44
N GLY A 74 -10.22 2.36 -2.14
CA GLY A 74 -11.57 2.25 -2.73
C GLY A 74 -11.62 2.51 -4.24
N PHE A 75 -10.66 3.26 -4.79
CA PHE A 75 -10.56 3.54 -6.23
C PHE A 75 -9.64 2.59 -7.00
N LYS A 76 -9.06 1.59 -6.34
CA LYS A 76 -8.30 0.55 -7.03
C LYS A 76 -9.25 -0.43 -7.68
N ALA A 77 -8.95 -0.87 -8.88
CA ALA A 77 -9.58 -2.03 -9.50
C ALA A 77 -8.89 -3.32 -9.01
N SER A 78 -9.65 -4.41 -8.96
CA SER A 78 -9.08 -5.75 -8.76
C SER A 78 -8.48 -6.29 -10.07
N LEU A 79 -7.60 -7.30 -10.00
CA LEU A 79 -7.05 -7.93 -11.22
C LEU A 79 -8.16 -8.57 -12.09
N ALA A 80 -9.22 -9.07 -11.48
CA ALA A 80 -10.38 -9.61 -12.18
C ALA A 80 -11.15 -8.55 -13.00
N GLU A 81 -11.02 -7.26 -12.64
CA GLU A 81 -11.62 -6.14 -13.37
C GLU A 81 -10.77 -5.65 -14.54
N ALA A 82 -9.50 -6.09 -14.66
CA ALA A 82 -8.60 -5.72 -15.75
C ALA A 82 -9.18 -5.98 -17.18
N PRO A 83 -9.79 -7.14 -17.49
CA PRO A 83 -10.42 -7.37 -18.80
C PRO A 83 -11.57 -6.41 -19.07
N PHE A 84 -12.37 -6.07 -18.06
CA PHE A 84 -13.45 -5.11 -18.20
C PHE A 84 -12.91 -3.70 -18.48
N LEU A 85 -11.87 -3.29 -17.76
CA LEU A 85 -11.20 -1.99 -17.96
C LEU A 85 -10.50 -1.86 -19.32
N ALA A 86 -9.87 -2.93 -19.82
CA ALA A 86 -9.20 -2.93 -21.11
C ALA A 86 -10.20 -2.85 -22.28
N ASN A 87 -11.36 -3.50 -22.13
CA ASN A 87 -12.41 -3.51 -23.14
C ASN A 87 -13.39 -2.34 -23.04
N LEU A 88 -13.16 -1.39 -22.13
CA LEU A 88 -14.02 -0.24 -21.86
C LEU A 88 -14.01 0.83 -22.98
N LYS A 89 -13.58 0.46 -24.20
CA LYS A 89 -13.59 1.34 -25.38
C LYS A 89 -15.02 1.78 -25.70
N ALA A 90 -15.25 3.10 -25.56
CA ALA A 90 -16.26 3.85 -26.31
C ALA A 90 -17.74 3.49 -26.08
N THR A 91 -18.16 3.08 -24.88
CA THR A 91 -19.57 3.28 -24.50
C THR A 91 -19.78 4.78 -24.24
N GLY A 92 -20.42 5.45 -25.20
CA GLY A 92 -20.51 6.91 -25.35
C GLY A 92 -21.28 7.69 -24.28
N THR A 93 -21.25 7.27 -23.03
CA THR A 93 -21.77 8.06 -21.91
C THR A 93 -20.62 8.80 -21.24
N ALA A 94 -20.64 10.13 -21.32
CA ALA A 94 -19.62 10.98 -20.70
C ALA A 94 -19.53 10.64 -19.20
N PRO A 95 -18.45 10.00 -18.74
CA PRO A 95 -18.41 9.52 -17.37
C PRO A 95 -18.28 10.69 -16.41
N GLY A 96 -18.98 10.61 -15.28
CA GLY A 96 -18.84 11.56 -14.17
C GLY A 96 -17.39 11.63 -13.66
N TRP A 97 -17.04 12.73 -12.98
CA TRP A 97 -15.65 13.03 -12.58
C TRP A 97 -15.00 11.89 -11.76
N LEU A 98 -15.76 11.26 -10.84
CA LEU A 98 -15.30 10.11 -10.06
C LEU A 98 -14.87 8.92 -10.92
N TRP A 99 -15.62 8.67 -12.00
CA TRP A 99 -15.32 7.58 -12.92
C TRP A 99 -14.09 7.90 -13.78
N ARG A 100 -13.89 9.18 -14.16
CA ARG A 100 -12.67 9.60 -14.84
C ARG A 100 -11.44 9.41 -13.95
N VAL A 101 -11.52 9.77 -12.66
CA VAL A 101 -10.45 9.53 -11.68
C VAL A 101 -10.17 8.03 -11.54
N PHE A 102 -11.22 7.21 -11.44
CA PHE A 102 -11.08 5.76 -11.38
C PHE A 102 -10.37 5.20 -12.63
N LEU A 103 -10.81 5.56 -13.84
CA LEU A 103 -10.18 5.10 -15.08
C LEU A 103 -8.73 5.58 -15.19
N TYR A 104 -8.45 6.83 -14.81
CA TYR A 104 -7.11 7.38 -14.82
C TYR A 104 -6.16 6.59 -13.90
N ARG A 105 -6.60 6.30 -12.67
CA ARG A 105 -5.82 5.53 -11.69
C ARG A 105 -5.56 4.08 -12.11
N ASN A 106 -6.51 3.46 -12.80
CA ASN A 106 -6.41 2.07 -13.24
C ASN A 106 -5.95 1.93 -14.70
N SER A 107 -5.50 3.03 -15.33
CA SER A 107 -5.09 3.04 -16.74
C SER A 107 -3.92 2.12 -17.03
N LYS A 108 -2.94 2.03 -16.11
CA LYS A 108 -1.81 1.10 -16.22
C LYS A 108 -2.24 -0.36 -16.20
N LEU A 109 -3.17 -0.71 -15.30
CA LEU A 109 -3.75 -2.07 -15.24
C LEU A 109 -4.49 -2.41 -16.55
N ALA A 110 -5.28 -1.47 -17.07
CA ALA A 110 -5.99 -1.62 -18.33
C ALA A 110 -5.03 -1.81 -19.53
N GLN A 111 -3.93 -1.05 -19.56
CA GLN A 111 -2.90 -1.16 -20.61
C GLN A 111 -2.05 -2.44 -20.48
N ALA A 112 -1.84 -2.92 -19.26
CA ALA A 112 -1.07 -4.13 -19.00
C ALA A 112 -1.79 -5.40 -19.46
N TYR A 113 -3.13 -5.37 -19.48
CA TYR A 113 -3.94 -6.50 -19.93
C TYR A 113 -3.81 -6.73 -21.45
N ARG A 114 -3.34 -7.93 -21.84
CA ARG A 114 -3.10 -8.32 -23.24
C ARG A 114 -3.73 -9.67 -23.62
N ASN A 115 -4.90 -10.01 -23.05
CA ASN A 115 -5.52 -11.34 -23.22
C ASN A 115 -4.55 -12.50 -22.93
N ILE A 116 -3.84 -12.41 -21.80
CA ILE A 116 -2.91 -13.46 -21.35
C ILE A 116 -3.68 -14.41 -20.44
N ASP A 117 -3.60 -15.73 -20.71
CA ASP A 117 -4.33 -16.76 -19.96
C ASP A 117 -4.01 -16.75 -18.46
N ASP A 118 -2.77 -16.43 -18.09
CA ASP A 118 -2.30 -16.30 -16.71
C ASP A 118 -1.79 -14.87 -16.44
N PHE A 119 -2.72 -13.91 -16.52
CA PHE A 119 -2.44 -12.49 -16.33
C PHE A 119 -1.81 -12.18 -14.97
N GLU A 120 -2.18 -12.93 -13.94
CA GLU A 120 -1.64 -12.78 -12.58
C GLU A 120 -0.14 -13.12 -12.54
N ARG A 121 0.24 -14.31 -13.04
CA ARG A 121 1.66 -14.70 -13.09
C ARG A 121 2.46 -13.81 -14.02
N TYR A 122 1.87 -13.33 -15.11
CA TYR A 122 2.51 -12.37 -15.99
C TYR A 122 2.83 -11.05 -15.26
N LEU A 123 1.86 -10.47 -14.54
CA LEU A 123 2.06 -9.24 -13.77
C LEU A 123 3.13 -9.41 -12.69
N LEU A 124 3.12 -10.53 -11.96
CA LEU A 124 4.15 -10.85 -10.97
C LEU A 124 5.59 -10.84 -11.53
N GLN A 125 5.76 -11.18 -12.82
CA GLN A 125 7.08 -11.25 -13.47
C GLN A 125 7.45 -9.96 -14.21
N ALA A 126 6.50 -9.32 -14.88
CA ALA A 126 6.74 -8.18 -15.75
C ALA A 126 6.63 -6.84 -15.02
N ASP A 127 5.71 -6.71 -14.07
CA ASP A 127 5.48 -5.48 -13.30
C ASP A 127 4.96 -5.81 -11.88
N PRO A 128 5.84 -6.28 -10.97
CA PRO A 128 5.45 -6.70 -9.63
C PRO A 128 4.93 -5.55 -8.76
N ASP A 129 5.32 -4.31 -9.05
CA ASP A 129 4.82 -3.13 -8.33
C ASP A 129 3.36 -2.84 -8.72
N LEU A 130 3.00 -2.99 -10.01
CA LEU A 130 1.61 -2.92 -10.46
C LEU A 130 0.76 -4.07 -9.89
N TYR A 131 1.30 -5.29 -9.82
CA TYR A 131 0.63 -6.41 -9.16
C TYR A 131 0.27 -6.06 -7.71
N ARG A 132 1.28 -5.65 -6.91
CA ARG A 132 1.10 -5.31 -5.49
C ARG A 132 0.09 -4.20 -5.30
N HIS A 133 0.15 -3.16 -6.14
CA HIS A 133 -0.76 -2.03 -6.04
C HIS A 133 -2.25 -2.44 -6.11
N HIS A 134 -2.56 -3.49 -6.88
CA HIS A 134 -3.95 -3.94 -7.13
C HIS A 134 -4.37 -5.16 -6.29
N THR A 135 -3.44 -5.83 -5.60
CA THR A 135 -3.73 -7.03 -4.78
C THR A 135 -3.51 -6.85 -3.29
N GLN A 136 -2.61 -5.95 -2.88
CA GLN A 136 -2.27 -5.76 -1.47
C GLN A 136 -3.02 -4.57 -0.87
N ALA A 137 -3.63 -4.83 0.30
CA ALA A 137 -4.21 -3.79 1.12
C ALA A 137 -3.10 -2.86 1.62
N MET A 138 -3.36 -1.55 1.62
CA MET A 138 -2.42 -0.51 2.03
C MET A 138 -1.17 -0.37 1.16
N SER A 139 -1.21 -0.82 -0.10
CA SER A 139 -0.11 -0.63 -1.07
C SER A 139 0.14 0.83 -1.48
N PHE A 140 -0.47 1.80 -0.78
CA PHE A 140 -0.02 3.20 -0.79
C PHE A 140 1.18 3.45 0.13
N PHE A 141 1.48 2.56 1.08
CA PHE A 141 2.71 2.65 1.84
C PHE A 141 3.91 2.42 0.90
N PRO A 142 4.96 3.23 1.00
CA PRO A 142 6.16 3.02 0.20
C PRO A 142 6.74 1.65 0.52
N ALA A 143 7.15 0.90 -0.51
CA ALA A 143 7.67 -0.47 -0.40
C ALA A 143 8.83 -0.63 0.60
N LEU A 144 9.51 0.48 0.92
CA LEU A 144 10.59 0.57 1.91
C LEU A 144 10.10 0.24 3.33
N LEU A 145 8.88 0.66 3.72
CA LEU A 145 8.31 0.32 5.03
C LEU A 145 7.91 -1.16 5.12
N GLU A 146 7.48 -1.76 4.00
CA GLU A 146 7.15 -3.19 3.92
C GLU A 146 8.40 -4.09 3.97
N GLU A 147 9.52 -3.68 3.36
CA GLU A 147 10.80 -4.42 3.45
C GLU A 147 11.35 -4.52 4.88
N TYR A 148 11.03 -3.55 5.73
CA TYR A 148 11.38 -3.57 7.15
C TYR A 148 10.47 -4.48 7.99
N VAL A 149 9.20 -4.64 7.61
CA VAL A 149 8.20 -5.45 8.35
C VAL A 149 8.15 -6.90 7.85
N SER A 150 8.36 -7.13 6.56
CA SER A 150 8.46 -8.46 5.94
C SER A 150 9.93 -8.75 5.65
N GLY A 151 10.60 -9.44 6.58
CA GLY A 151 12.06 -9.58 6.60
C GLY A 151 12.72 -9.75 5.23
N HIS A 152 13.58 -8.78 4.88
CA HIS A 152 14.67 -8.86 3.91
C HIS A 152 14.51 -9.88 2.76
N THR A 153 13.45 -9.75 1.96
CA THR A 153 13.44 -10.36 0.64
C THR A 153 14.15 -9.40 -0.32
N ARG A 154 15.48 -9.59 -0.49
CA ARG A 154 16.23 -8.86 -1.53
C ARG A 154 15.55 -9.11 -2.87
N ARG A 155 14.98 -8.06 -3.48
CA ARG A 155 14.39 -8.09 -4.82
C ARG A 155 15.42 -8.63 -5.82
N GLY A 156 15.08 -9.73 -6.49
CA GLY A 156 15.84 -10.20 -7.65
C GLY A 156 15.80 -9.13 -8.74
N HIS A 157 16.92 -8.95 -9.46
CA HIS A 157 16.99 -7.98 -10.56
C HIS A 157 16.85 -8.71 -11.90
N ILE A 158 16.12 -8.08 -12.84
CA ILE A 158 15.99 -8.58 -14.20
C ILE A 158 17.24 -8.18 -14.98
N ARG A 159 17.96 -9.16 -15.52
CA ARG A 159 19.10 -8.91 -16.39
C ARG A 159 18.67 -9.09 -17.85
N TYR A 160 18.80 -8.06 -18.65
CA TYR A 160 18.54 -8.14 -20.09
C TYR A 160 19.72 -8.83 -20.78
N THR A 161 19.47 -10.02 -21.33
CA THR A 161 20.45 -10.76 -22.12
C THR A 161 20.08 -10.72 -23.60
N ARG A 162 21.01 -11.14 -24.47
CA ARG A 162 20.79 -11.23 -25.91
C ARG A 162 19.64 -12.18 -26.30
N ASN A 163 19.23 -13.07 -25.38
CA ASN A 163 18.15 -14.04 -25.55
C ASN A 163 16.85 -13.62 -24.82
N GLY A 164 16.77 -12.38 -24.33
CA GLY A 164 15.60 -11.85 -23.61
C GLY A 164 15.88 -11.53 -22.13
N PRO A 165 14.87 -10.98 -21.42
CA PRO A 165 14.97 -10.71 -19.99
C PRO A 165 15.04 -12.01 -19.19
N VAL A 166 16.08 -12.19 -18.39
CA VAL A 166 16.25 -13.34 -17.51
C VAL A 166 16.15 -12.88 -16.06
N ASN A 167 15.27 -13.52 -15.29
CA ASN A 167 15.06 -13.21 -13.89
C ASN A 167 16.17 -13.87 -13.06
N VAL A 168 17.08 -13.06 -12.50
CA VAL A 168 18.12 -13.57 -11.61
C VAL A 168 17.50 -13.68 -10.23
N ARG A 169 17.09 -14.91 -9.86
CA ARG A 169 16.54 -15.20 -8.53
C ARG A 169 17.53 -14.72 -7.47
N SER A 170 17.03 -13.94 -6.52
CA SER A 170 17.73 -13.69 -5.27
C SER A 170 17.93 -15.02 -4.56
N HIS A 171 19.17 -15.28 -4.17
CA HIS A 171 19.47 -16.39 -3.27
C HIS A 171 18.85 -16.09 -1.91
N ASP A 172 18.11 -17.06 -1.36
CA ASP A 172 17.85 -17.11 0.08
C ASP A 172 19.20 -17.20 0.78
N VAL A 173 19.63 -16.11 1.38
CA VAL A 173 20.71 -16.17 2.37
C VAL A 173 20.04 -16.70 3.64
N SER A 174 19.99 -18.03 3.75
CA SER A 174 19.77 -18.65 5.06
C SER A 174 20.82 -18.06 6.00
N SER A 175 20.34 -17.53 7.12
CA SER A 175 21.19 -17.04 8.19
C SER A 175 22.10 -18.18 8.63
N HIS A 176 23.33 -18.20 8.10
CA HIS A 176 24.41 -18.98 8.65
C HIS A 176 24.69 -18.43 10.04
N PHE A 177 24.02 -19.01 11.04
CA PHE A 177 24.46 -18.93 12.42
C PHE A 177 25.82 -19.65 12.45
N ARG A 178 26.88 -18.86 12.34
CA ARG A 178 28.24 -19.34 12.53
C ARG A 178 28.36 -19.66 14.03
N SER A 179 28.04 -20.90 14.39
CA SER A 179 28.45 -21.49 15.65
C SER A 179 29.97 -21.39 15.72
N ARG A 180 30.48 -20.44 16.51
CA ARG A 180 31.85 -20.48 16.99
C ARG A 180 31.82 -21.36 18.23
N HIS A 181 32.46 -22.52 18.10
CA HIS A 181 33.08 -23.22 19.21
C HIS A 181 33.97 -22.26 20.02
#